data_AF-A0A8J1J3P4-F1
#
_entry.id   AF-A0A8J1J3P4-F1
#
_cell.length_a   1.000
_cell.length_b   1.000
_cell.length_c   1.000
_cell.angle_alpha   90.00
_cell.angle_beta   90.00
_cell.angle_gamma   90.00
#
_symmetry.space_group_name_H-M   'P 1'
#
loop_
_entity.id
_entity.type
_entity.pdbx_description
1 polymer ?
#
loop_
_entity_poly.entity_id
_entity_poly.type
_entity_poly.pdbx_seq_one_letter_code
_entity_poly.pdbx_strand_id
1 'polypeptide(L)'
;MKSILYDDIIFPEDLSEDACTLIQELLEKDPEFRLGSGDAGAEMIKEHPFFRDMDWDHLLQRRITAPYVLGNEDLESQENPGCQAPALPPTAARIPSELQEAFRGF
;
A
#
# COMPACT_ATOMS: atom_id res chain seq x y z
N MET A 1 16.93 12.79 12.61
CA MET A 1 15.59 12.60 12.03
C MET A 1 14.97 13.97 11.74
N LYS A 2 15.42 14.62 10.65
CA LYS A 2 14.91 15.92 10.19
C LYS A 2 14.73 15.97 8.66
N SER A 3 15.26 14.96 7.96
CA SER A 3 15.25 14.86 6.51
C SER A 3 13.86 14.91 5.87
N ILE A 4 12.87 14.25 6.48
CA ILE A 4 11.48 14.27 5.98
C ILE A 4 10.89 15.69 5.96
N LEU A 5 11.30 16.56 6.90
CA LEU A 5 10.74 17.90 7.03
C LEU A 5 11.45 18.93 6.13
N TYR A 6 12.74 18.77 5.88
CA TYR A 6 13.56 19.85 5.30
C TYR A 6 14.37 19.45 4.08
N ASP A 7 14.66 18.17 3.89
CA ASP A 7 15.51 17.78 2.78
C ASP A 7 14.64 17.64 1.52
N ASP A 8 15.20 18.15 0.42
CA ASP A 8 14.66 17.99 -0.92
C ASP A 8 14.88 16.55 -1.41
N ILE A 9 14.02 16.13 -2.34
CA ILE A 9 14.11 14.79 -2.93
C ILE A 9 15.18 14.80 -4.02
N ILE A 10 16.11 13.86 -3.94
CA ILE A 10 17.13 13.66 -4.98
C ILE A 10 16.70 12.46 -5.83
N PHE A 11 16.45 12.70 -7.11
CA PHE A 11 16.04 11.67 -8.07
C PHE A 11 17.25 11.06 -8.80
N PRO A 12 17.27 9.73 -8.98
CA PRO A 12 18.28 9.08 -9.82
C PRO A 12 18.03 9.39 -11.31
N GLU A 13 19.08 9.32 -12.13
CA GLU A 13 19.01 9.62 -13.57
C GLU A 13 18.13 8.64 -14.37
N ASP A 14 17.97 7.41 -13.87
CA ASP A 14 17.19 6.36 -14.56
C ASP A 14 15.68 6.53 -14.42
N LEU A 15 15.21 7.54 -13.68
CA LEU A 15 13.79 7.76 -13.42
C LEU A 15 13.16 8.65 -14.49
N SER A 16 12.01 8.25 -15.01
CA SER A 16 11.30 9.07 -16.01
C SER A 16 10.78 10.38 -15.42
N GLU A 17 10.64 11.41 -16.26
CA GLU A 17 10.12 12.72 -15.84
C GLU A 17 8.71 12.61 -15.22
N ASP A 18 7.83 11.80 -15.82
CA ASP A 18 6.50 11.52 -15.27
C ASP A 18 6.55 10.87 -13.89
N ALA A 19 7.53 10.00 -13.64
CA ALA A 19 7.70 9.36 -12.34
C ALA A 19 8.24 10.36 -11.30
N CYS A 20 9.22 11.19 -11.70
CA CYS A 20 9.76 12.24 -10.85
C CYS A 20 8.68 13.23 -10.42
N THR A 21 7.87 13.72 -11.36
CA THR A 21 6.78 14.66 -11.10
C THR A 21 5.73 14.04 -10.18
N LEU A 22 5.28 12.82 -10.47
CA LEU A 22 4.34 12.10 -9.60
C LEU A 22 4.86 12.00 -8.15
N ILE A 23 6.12 11.62 -7.97
CA ILE A 23 6.73 11.48 -6.64
C ILE A 23 6.83 12.83 -5.94
N GLN A 24 7.19 13.91 -6.65
CA GLN A 24 7.26 15.25 -6.07
C GLN A 24 5.89 15.70 -5.55
N GLU A 25 4.84 15.59 -6.36
CA GLU A 25 3.51 16.06 -5.99
C GLU A 25 2.87 15.20 -4.88
N LEU A 26 3.15 13.88 -4.84
CA LEU A 26 2.73 13.00 -3.75
C LEU A 26 3.49 13.25 -2.44
N LEU A 27 4.74 13.71 -2.52
CA LEU A 27 5.60 13.98 -1.36
C LEU A 27 5.65 15.46 -0.97
N GLU A 28 4.67 16.25 -1.45
CA GLU A 28 4.46 17.63 -1.00
C GLU A 28 4.34 17.67 0.53
N LYS A 29 5.10 18.58 1.14
CA LYS A 29 5.23 18.68 2.60
C LYS A 29 3.94 19.21 3.21
N ASP A 30 3.30 20.16 2.53
CA ASP A 30 2.00 20.67 2.93
C ASP A 30 0.88 19.70 2.48
N PRO A 31 0.15 19.07 3.40
CA PRO A 31 -0.90 18.13 3.03
C PRO A 31 -2.01 18.77 2.20
N GLU A 32 -2.26 20.08 2.29
CA GLU A 32 -3.34 20.72 1.51
C GLU A 32 -3.01 20.79 0.01
N PHE A 33 -1.72 20.86 -0.33
CA PHE A 33 -1.25 20.93 -1.72
C PHE A 33 -0.80 19.59 -2.29
N ARG A 34 -0.80 18.53 -1.47
CA ARG A 34 -0.40 17.19 -1.90
C ARG A 34 -1.33 16.65 -2.97
N LEU A 35 -0.77 15.98 -3.97
CA LEU A 35 -1.56 15.32 -5.00
C LEU A 35 -2.55 14.33 -4.39
N GLY A 36 -3.81 14.44 -4.80
CA GLY A 36 -4.91 13.65 -4.26
C GLY A 36 -5.49 14.17 -2.95
N SER A 37 -5.08 15.36 -2.50
CA SER A 37 -5.81 16.12 -1.49
C SER A 37 -7.05 16.80 -2.08
N GLY A 38 -8.04 17.05 -1.23
CA GLY A 38 -9.32 17.64 -1.63
C GLY A 38 -10.34 16.63 -2.18
N ASP A 39 -11.46 17.14 -2.68
CA ASP A 39 -12.65 16.34 -2.99
C ASP A 39 -12.45 15.35 -4.16
N ALA A 40 -11.57 15.68 -5.10
CA ALA A 40 -11.26 14.80 -6.24
C ALA A 40 -10.44 13.57 -5.83
N GLY A 41 -9.69 13.67 -4.72
CA GLY A 41 -8.99 12.54 -4.10
C GLY A 41 -8.17 11.71 -5.09
N ALA A 42 -8.44 10.41 -5.12
CA ALA A 42 -7.73 9.46 -5.97
C ALA A 42 -7.88 9.73 -7.47
N GLU A 43 -8.90 10.46 -7.91
CA GLU A 43 -9.09 10.72 -9.35
C GLU A 43 -7.99 11.62 -9.90
N MET A 44 -7.53 12.59 -9.11
CA MET A 44 -6.40 13.45 -9.48
C MET A 44 -5.10 12.64 -9.67
N ILE A 45 -4.92 11.58 -8.87
CA ILE A 45 -3.77 10.67 -9.00
C ILE A 45 -3.89 9.84 -10.27
N LYS A 46 -5.09 9.35 -10.59
CA LYS A 46 -5.33 8.52 -11.78
C LYS A 46 -5.15 9.28 -13.10
N GLU A 47 -5.46 10.58 -13.10
CA GLU A 47 -5.33 11.47 -14.25
C GLU A 47 -3.87 11.90 -14.51
N HIS A 48 -2.95 11.64 -13.58
CA HIS A 48 -1.55 12.04 -13.72
C HIS A 48 -0.87 11.38 -14.95
N PRO A 49 -0.01 12.11 -15.71
CA PRO A 49 0.64 11.59 -16.93
C PRO A 49 1.40 10.26 -16.78
N PHE A 50 1.90 9.97 -15.58
CA PHE A 50 2.52 8.69 -15.25
C PHE A 50 1.59 7.49 -15.51
N PHE A 51 0.28 7.66 -15.33
CA PHE A 51 -0.73 6.62 -15.55
C PHE A 51 -1.50 6.78 -16.86
N ARG A 52 -0.99 7.56 -17.82
CA ARG A 52 -1.68 7.84 -19.10
C ARG A 52 -2.13 6.61 -19.87
N ASP A 53 -1.38 5.50 -19.76
CA ASP A 53 -1.64 4.24 -20.47
C ASP A 53 -2.42 3.23 -19.61
N MET A 54 -2.87 3.62 -18.41
CA MET A 54 -3.57 2.75 -17.47
C MET A 54 -5.07 2.74 -17.74
N ASP A 55 -5.61 1.56 -18.05
CA ASP A 55 -7.06 1.33 -18.09
C ASP A 55 -7.55 0.89 -16.70
N TRP A 56 -8.06 1.86 -15.93
CA TRP A 56 -8.51 1.64 -14.55
C TRP A 56 -9.70 0.68 -14.46
N ASP A 57 -10.58 0.64 -15.46
CA ASP A 57 -11.73 -0.27 -15.50
C ASP A 57 -11.28 -1.72 -15.73
N HIS A 58 -10.35 -1.93 -16.67
CA HIS A 58 -9.76 -3.24 -16.88
C HIS A 58 -8.91 -3.71 -15.70
N LEU A 59 -8.19 -2.81 -15.04
CA LEU A 59 -7.46 -3.13 -13.82
C LEU A 59 -8.42 -3.63 -12.74
N LEU A 60 -9.52 -2.89 -12.50
CA LEU A 60 -10.54 -3.24 -11.51
C LEU A 60 -11.20 -4.60 -11.82
N GLN A 61 -11.45 -4.87 -13.10
CA GLN A 61 -12.04 -6.13 -13.57
C GLN A 61 -11.01 -7.27 -13.69
N ARG A 62 -9.76 -7.06 -13.28
CA ARG A 62 -8.66 -8.03 -13.34
C ARG A 62 -8.40 -8.57 -14.75
N ARG A 63 -8.58 -7.72 -15.76
CA ARG A 63 -8.34 -8.04 -17.17
C ARG A 63 -6.92 -7.70 -17.63
N ILE A 64 -6.20 -6.88 -16.86
CA ILE A 64 -4.78 -6.60 -17.09
C ILE A 64 -3.95 -7.75 -16.49
N THR A 65 -3.10 -8.36 -17.31
CA THR A 65 -2.14 -9.36 -16.84
C THR A 65 -1.12 -8.70 -15.92
N ALA A 66 -0.95 -9.23 -14.71
CA ALA A 66 0.06 -8.75 -13.78
C ALA A 66 1.46 -8.90 -14.39
N PRO A 67 2.37 -7.91 -14.23
CA PRO A 67 3.72 -7.98 -14.78
C PRO A 67 4.56 -9.08 -14.13
N TYR A 68 4.19 -9.51 -12.92
CA TYR A 68 4.83 -10.60 -12.19
C TYR A 68 3.75 -11.55 -11.65
N VAL A 69 3.93 -12.84 -11.92
CA VAL A 69 3.05 -13.92 -11.44
C VAL A 69 3.94 -14.87 -10.66
N LEU A 70 3.66 -15.00 -9.35
CA LEU A 70 4.39 -15.93 -8.48
C LEU A 70 4.23 -17.36 -8.98
N GLY A 71 5.33 -18.07 -9.11
CA GLY A 71 5.34 -19.51 -9.34
C GLY A 71 5.02 -20.26 -8.05
N ASN A 72 4.64 -21.53 -8.16
CA ASN A 72 4.42 -22.38 -6.98
C ASN A 72 5.69 -22.49 -6.10
N GLU A 73 6.88 -22.37 -6.71
CA GLU A 73 8.19 -22.45 -6.05
C GLU A 73 8.47 -21.23 -5.14
N ASP A 74 7.89 -20.06 -5.46
CA ASP A 74 8.04 -18.84 -4.64
C ASP A 74 7.25 -18.94 -3.32
N LEU A 75 6.21 -19.77 -3.28
CA LEU A 75 5.37 -20.00 -2.09
C LEU A 75 6.06 -20.91 -1.07
N GLU A 76 6.88 -21.86 -1.53
CA GLU A 76 7.63 -22.79 -0.68
C GLU A 76 8.77 -22.08 0.08
N SER A 77 9.26 -20.96 -0.45
CA SER A 77 10.35 -20.18 0.16
C SER A 77 9.92 -19.39 1.41
N GLN A 78 8.61 -19.26 1.67
CA GLN A 78 8.08 -18.62 2.88
C GLN A 78 7.83 -19.59 4.04
N GLU A 79 8.18 -20.86 3.90
CA GLU A 79 8.14 -21.82 5.00
C GLU A 79 9.25 -21.53 6.01
N ASN A 80 8.94 -20.62 6.93
CA ASN A 80 9.80 -20.30 8.06
C ASN A 80 9.88 -21.55 8.95
N PRO A 81 11.07 -22.13 9.24
CA PRO A 81 11.20 -23.38 10.00
C PRO A 81 10.69 -23.29 11.46
N GLY A 82 10.26 -22.10 11.90
CA GLY A 82 9.54 -21.87 13.15
C GLY A 82 8.02 -22.07 13.08
N CYS A 83 7.46 -22.41 11.92
CA CYS A 83 6.04 -22.71 11.74
C CYS A 83 5.66 -24.02 12.44
N GLN A 84 5.51 -23.97 13.77
CA GLN A 84 4.64 -24.90 14.47
C GLN A 84 3.28 -24.88 13.75
N ALA A 85 2.67 -26.06 13.58
CA ALA A 85 1.30 -26.17 13.03
C ALA A 85 0.43 -25.06 13.62
N PRO A 86 -0.47 -24.43 12.85
CA PRO A 86 -1.33 -23.34 13.33
C PRO A 86 -2.28 -23.89 14.39
N ALA A 87 -1.77 -24.06 15.59
CA ALA A 87 -2.50 -24.37 16.78
C ALA A 87 -2.82 -23.01 17.40
N LEU A 88 -4.09 -22.80 17.72
CA LEU A 88 -4.44 -21.73 18.63
C LEU A 88 -3.56 -21.92 19.87
N PRO A 89 -2.77 -20.90 20.29
CA PRO A 89 -2.08 -21.00 21.56
C PRO A 89 -3.12 -21.32 22.63
N PRO A 90 -2.80 -22.19 23.60
CA PRO A 90 -3.76 -22.60 24.63
C PRO A 90 -4.40 -21.36 25.22
N THR A 91 -5.74 -21.31 25.16
CA THR A 91 -6.55 -20.12 25.42
C THR A 91 -6.03 -19.36 26.63
N ALA A 92 -5.51 -18.15 26.41
CA ALA A 92 -5.26 -17.20 27.49
C ALA A 92 -6.55 -17.04 28.29
N ALA A 93 -6.45 -16.97 29.62
CA ALA A 93 -7.56 -17.04 30.57
C ALA A 93 -8.88 -16.43 30.03
N ARG A 94 -9.97 -17.21 30.14
CA ARG A 94 -11.31 -16.80 29.69
C ARG A 94 -11.62 -15.40 30.23
N ILE A 95 -11.73 -14.42 29.33
CA ILE A 95 -12.06 -13.06 29.73
C ILE A 95 -13.49 -13.03 30.32
N PRO A 96 -13.72 -12.25 31.40
CA PRO A 96 -15.05 -12.14 32.01
C PRO A 96 -16.10 -11.69 31.00
N SER A 97 -17.35 -12.13 31.20
CA SER A 97 -18.48 -11.83 30.31
C SER A 97 -18.70 -10.33 30.12
N GLU A 98 -18.43 -9.54 31.15
CA GLU A 98 -18.51 -8.08 31.13
C GLU A 98 -17.49 -7.47 30.16
N LEU A 99 -16.28 -8.03 30.10
CA LEU A 99 -15.24 -7.57 29.16
C LEU A 99 -15.50 -8.08 27.74
N GLN A 100 -16.16 -9.23 27.60
CA GLN A 100 -16.60 -9.76 26.31
C GLN A 100 -17.61 -8.82 25.62
N GLU A 101 -18.38 -8.02 26.39
CA GLU A 101 -19.30 -7.04 25.82
C GLU A 101 -18.60 -5.95 25.00
N ALA A 102 -17.34 -5.64 25.32
CA ALA A 102 -16.53 -4.68 24.56
C ALA A 102 -16.26 -5.13 23.11
N PHE A 103 -16.49 -6.41 22.80
CA PHE A 103 -16.35 -7.00 21.47
C PHE A 103 -17.71 -7.26 20.80
N ARG A 104 -18.84 -6.77 21.35
CA ARG A 104 -20.13 -6.91 20.67
C ARG A 104 -20.09 -6.17 19.33
N GLY A 105 -20.35 -6.89 18.25
CA GLY A 105 -20.42 -6.33 16.89
C GLY A 105 -19.08 -6.26 16.15
N PHE A 106 -18.00 -6.79 16.75
CA PHE A 106 -16.85 -7.28 15.99
C PHE A 106 -17.25 -8.56 15.27
#